data_AF-A0A516SJW5-F1
#
_entry.id   AF-A0A516SJW5-F1
#
_cell.length_a   1.000
_cell.length_b   1.000
_cell.length_c   1.000
_cell.angle_alpha   90.00
_cell.angle_beta   90.00
_cell.angle_gamma   90.00
#
_symmetry.space_group_name_H-M   'P 1'
#
loop_
_entity.id
_entity.type
_entity.pdbx_description
1 polymer ?
#
loop_
_entity_poly.entity_id
_entity_poly.type
_entity_poly.pdbx_seq_one_letter_code
_entity_poly.pdbx_strand_id
1 'polypeptide(L)'
;MRRMLLLVLSALLAACATLPPPVSVDEAVSLSKQGVTPDALIAMMRESRSTYQLSASDILRLNQDGLPGPVLDYMQQTQLDAVRKEERMNEWSSRPRFWFGWRRW
;
A
#
# COMPACT_ATOMS: atom_id res chain seq x y z
N MET A 1 32.19 21.45 16.01
CA MET A 1 31.18 21.66 14.93
C MET A 1 31.03 20.45 14.00
N ARG A 2 32.11 19.84 13.48
CA ARG A 2 32.05 18.64 12.60
C ARG A 2 31.45 17.37 13.24
N ARG A 3 31.57 17.20 14.57
CA ARG A 3 30.92 16.09 15.32
C ARG A 3 29.41 16.26 15.49
N MET A 4 28.91 17.50 15.55
CA MET A 4 27.45 17.76 15.56
C MET A 4 26.85 17.49 14.18
N LEU A 5 27.57 17.81 13.09
CA LEU A 5 27.11 17.53 11.72
C LEU A 5 26.95 16.02 11.46
N LEU A 6 27.82 15.19 12.07
CA LEU A 6 27.77 13.73 11.95
C LEU A 6 26.58 13.11 12.72
N LEU A 7 26.17 13.70 13.85
CA LEU A 7 25.03 13.23 14.65
C LEU A 7 23.67 13.56 14.02
N VAL A 8 23.57 14.70 13.32
CA VAL A 8 22.34 15.08 12.60
C VAL A 8 22.16 14.22 11.34
N LEU A 9 23.26 13.87 10.67
CA LEU A 9 23.23 13.01 9.48
C LEU A 9 22.79 11.58 9.81
N SER A 10 23.21 11.02 10.95
CA SER A 10 22.77 9.68 11.37
C SER A 10 21.30 9.63 11.82
N ALA A 11 20.75 10.72 12.37
CA ALA A 11 19.34 10.80 12.74
C ALA A 11 18.39 10.76 11.53
N LEU A 12 18.82 11.28 10.37
CA LEU A 12 18.02 11.27 9.13
C LEU A 12 17.87 9.87 8.51
N LEU A 13 18.78 8.93 8.79
CA LEU A 13 18.71 7.57 8.24
C LEU A 13 17.82 6.61 9.05
N ALA A 14 17.43 6.96 10.27
CA ALA A 14 16.64 6.08 11.14
C ALA A 14 15.13 6.01 10.78
N ALA A 15 14.68 6.79 9.79
CA ALA A 15 13.26 6.97 9.49
C ALA A 15 12.61 5.88 8.61
N CYS A 16 13.36 4.89 8.11
CA CYS A 16 12.82 3.87 7.19
C CYS A 16 12.23 2.62 7.84
N ALA A 17 12.36 2.42 9.17
CA ALA A 17 12.04 1.14 9.80
C ALA A 17 10.66 1.05 10.47
N THR A 18 9.82 2.10 10.41
CA THR A 18 8.67 2.24 11.32
C THR A 18 7.34 1.69 10.80
N LEU A 19 7.32 0.93 9.70
CA LEU A 19 6.07 0.39 9.15
C LEU A 19 5.72 -0.95 9.81
N PRO A 20 4.44 -1.19 10.16
CA PRO A 20 4.02 -2.50 10.61
C PRO A 20 4.17 -3.53 9.47
N PRO A 21 4.35 -4.81 9.81
CA PRO A 21 4.48 -5.86 8.81
C PRO A 21 3.23 -5.92 7.91
N PRO A 22 3.40 -6.23 6.62
CA PRO A 22 2.29 -6.39 5.70
C PRO A 22 1.39 -7.54 6.13
N VAL A 23 0.10 -7.27 6.29
CA VAL A 23 -0.91 -8.32 6.54
C VAL A 23 -1.04 -9.17 5.29
N SER A 24 -0.62 -10.43 5.37
CA SER A 24 -0.76 -11.39 4.26
C SER A 24 -2.19 -11.89 4.10
N VAL A 25 -2.50 -12.53 2.97
CA VAL A 25 -3.84 -13.10 2.73
C VAL A 25 -4.16 -14.21 3.74
N ASP A 26 -3.21 -15.12 3.99
CA ASP A 26 -3.38 -16.21 4.96
C ASP A 26 -3.54 -15.67 6.39
N GLU A 27 -2.79 -14.61 6.73
CA GLU A 27 -2.92 -13.93 8.01
C GLU A 27 -4.28 -13.25 8.15
N ALA A 28 -4.79 -12.59 7.10
CA ALA A 28 -6.13 -12.02 7.11
C ALA A 28 -7.21 -13.08 7.35
N VAL A 29 -7.09 -14.26 6.73
CA VAL A 29 -7.98 -15.42 6.97
C VAL A 29 -7.89 -15.86 8.42
N SER A 30 -6.68 -16.00 8.96
CA SER A 30 -6.46 -16.39 10.36
C SER A 30 -7.07 -15.38 11.34
N LEU A 31 -6.85 -14.09 11.13
CA LEU A 31 -7.38 -13.01 11.98
C LEU A 31 -8.92 -12.95 11.90
N SER A 32 -9.49 -13.15 10.72
CA SER A 32 -10.95 -13.26 10.56
C SER A 32 -11.52 -14.43 11.37
N LYS A 33 -10.87 -15.60 11.30
CA LYS A 33 -11.26 -16.80 12.08
C LYS A 33 -11.10 -16.62 13.58
N GLN A 34 -10.18 -15.76 14.01
CA GLN A 34 -10.00 -15.35 15.41
C GLN A 34 -11.06 -14.33 15.88
N GLY A 35 -11.95 -13.88 15.01
CA GLY A 35 -13.04 -12.96 15.33
C GLY A 35 -12.63 -11.49 15.29
N VAL A 36 -11.50 -11.14 14.66
CA VAL A 36 -11.14 -9.74 14.41
C VAL A 36 -12.22 -9.12 13.51
N THR A 37 -12.69 -7.93 13.88
CA THR A 37 -13.76 -7.26 13.13
C THR A 37 -13.26 -6.84 11.74
N PRO A 38 -14.16 -6.78 10.73
CA PRO A 38 -13.80 -6.33 9.39
C PRO A 38 -13.09 -4.96 9.39
N ASP A 39 -13.60 -4.01 10.17
CA ASP A 39 -13.04 -2.65 10.26
C ASP A 39 -11.62 -2.63 10.86
N ALA A 40 -11.38 -3.45 11.90
CA ALA A 40 -10.06 -3.56 12.50
C ALA A 40 -9.06 -4.20 11.53
N LEU A 41 -9.50 -5.23 10.81
CA LEU A 41 -8.65 -5.90 9.81
C LEU A 41 -8.29 -4.94 8.67
N ILE A 42 -9.27 -4.19 8.14
CA ILE A 42 -9.05 -3.14 7.14
C ILE A 42 -8.08 -2.07 7.65
N ALA A 43 -8.19 -1.65 8.91
CA ALA A 43 -7.28 -0.69 9.51
C ALA A 43 -5.84 -1.21 9.54
N MET A 44 -5.60 -2.46 9.94
CA MET A 44 -4.28 -3.09 9.93
C MET A 44 -3.69 -3.18 8.51
N MET A 45 -4.51 -3.54 7.53
CA MET A 45 -4.10 -3.62 6.12
C MET A 45 -3.77 -2.23 5.55
N ARG A 46 -4.50 -1.20 5.97
CA ARG A 46 -4.22 0.20 5.61
C ARG A 46 -2.92 0.70 6.21
N GLU A 47 -2.67 0.41 7.48
CA GLU A 47 -1.47 0.86 8.19
C GLU A 47 -0.20 0.23 7.62
N SER A 48 -0.28 -1.04 7.26
CA SER A 48 0.82 -1.77 6.63
C SER A 48 1.02 -1.46 5.14
N ARG A 49 0.09 -0.72 4.52
CA ARG A 49 0.11 -0.32 3.10
C ARG A 49 0.28 -1.51 2.15
N SER A 50 -0.33 -2.64 2.48
CA SER A 50 -0.31 -3.84 1.66
C SER A 50 -1.11 -3.65 0.36
N THR A 51 -0.64 -4.29 -0.71
CA THR A 51 -1.39 -4.44 -1.97
C THR A 51 -1.53 -5.91 -2.27
N TYR A 52 -2.67 -6.30 -2.83
CA TYR A 52 -3.01 -7.70 -3.08
C TYR A 52 -3.22 -7.89 -4.57
N GLN A 53 -2.77 -9.02 -5.11
CA GLN A 53 -3.09 -9.45 -6.46
C GLN A 53 -4.02 -10.64 -6.35
N LEU A 54 -5.31 -10.40 -6.46
CA LEU A 54 -6.35 -11.41 -6.31
C LEU A 54 -7.05 -11.65 -7.64
N SER A 55 -7.16 -12.91 -8.05
CA SER A 55 -8.07 -13.29 -9.13
C SER A 55 -9.53 -13.32 -8.63
N ALA A 56 -10.49 -13.33 -9.55
CA ALA A 56 -11.90 -13.52 -9.18
C ALA A 56 -12.12 -14.85 -8.43
N SER A 57 -11.42 -15.91 -8.84
CA SER A 57 -11.45 -17.20 -8.16
C SER A 57 -10.89 -17.14 -6.75
N ASP A 58 -9.84 -16.33 -6.51
CA ASP A 58 -9.30 -16.11 -5.17
C ASP A 58 -10.29 -15.39 -4.26
N ILE A 59 -10.98 -14.37 -4.77
CA ILE A 59 -12.01 -13.64 -3.99
C ILE A 59 -13.12 -14.59 -3.54
N LEU A 60 -13.60 -15.46 -4.44
CA LEU A 60 -14.62 -16.45 -4.11
C LEU A 60 -14.12 -17.45 -3.06
N ARG A 61 -12.90 -17.97 -3.22
CA ARG A 61 -12.27 -18.88 -2.26
C ARG A 61 -12.12 -18.22 -0.88
N LEU A 62 -11.60 -17.00 -0.83
CA LEU A 62 -11.40 -16.28 0.44
C LEU A 62 -12.73 -15.97 1.13
N ASN A 63 -13.77 -15.65 0.37
CA ASN A 63 -15.11 -15.48 0.93
C ASN A 63 -15.62 -16.79 1.56
N GLN A 64 -15.43 -17.92 0.89
CA GLN A 64 -15.77 -19.25 1.41
C GLN A 64 -14.93 -19.63 2.64
N ASP A 65 -13.67 -19.20 2.70
CA ASP A 65 -12.76 -19.40 3.83
C ASP A 65 -13.10 -18.51 5.05
N GLY A 66 -14.13 -17.68 4.94
CA GLY A 66 -14.65 -16.85 6.03
C GLY A 66 -14.10 -15.43 6.06
N LEU A 67 -13.53 -14.93 4.95
CA LEU A 67 -13.16 -13.52 4.84
C LEU A 67 -14.41 -12.66 4.58
N PRO A 68 -14.67 -11.62 5.40
CA PRO A 68 -15.82 -10.75 5.23
C PRO A 68 -15.78 -9.99 3.90
N GLY A 69 -16.95 -9.80 3.27
CA GLY A 69 -17.09 -9.00 2.04
C GLY A 69 -16.40 -7.63 2.09
N PRO A 70 -16.58 -6.81 3.13
CA PRO A 70 -15.92 -5.50 3.23
C PRO A 70 -14.38 -5.57 3.17
N VAL A 71 -13.78 -6.64 3.70
CA VAL A 71 -12.33 -6.85 3.65
C VAL A 71 -11.89 -7.19 2.23
N LEU A 72 -12.65 -8.05 1.54
CA LEU A 72 -12.40 -8.40 0.14
C LEU A 72 -12.54 -7.19 -0.79
N ASP A 73 -13.56 -6.37 -0.57
CA ASP A 73 -13.77 -5.11 -1.30
C ASP A 73 -12.56 -4.18 -1.12
N TYR A 74 -12.04 -4.07 0.11
CA TYR A 74 -10.84 -3.29 0.38
C TYR A 74 -9.59 -3.85 -0.30
N MET A 75 -9.40 -5.18 -0.30
CA MET A 75 -8.30 -5.83 -1.03
C MET A 75 -8.37 -5.55 -2.53
N GLN A 76 -9.57 -5.61 -3.12
CA GLN A 76 -9.76 -5.33 -4.54
C GLN A 76 -9.53 -3.85 -4.85
N GLN A 77 -10.03 -2.94 -4.00
CA GLN A 77 -9.84 -1.51 -4.18
C GLN A 77 -8.35 -1.12 -4.15
N THR A 78 -7.58 -1.68 -3.23
CA THR A 78 -6.13 -1.41 -3.14
C THR A 78 -5.37 -1.89 -4.38
N GLN A 79 -5.78 -3.00 -4.99
CA GLN A 79 -5.24 -3.46 -6.27
C GLN A 79 -5.53 -2.47 -7.41
N LEU A 80 -6.78 -2.00 -7.53
CA LEU A 80 -7.17 -1.02 -8.54
C LEU A 80 -6.43 0.31 -8.37
N ASP A 81 -6.24 0.75 -7.13
CA ASP A 81 -5.50 1.97 -6.83
C ASP A 81 -4.00 1.86 -7.17
N ALA A 82 -3.42 0.67 -7.00
CA ALA A 82 -2.05 0.40 -7.42
C ALA A 82 -1.90 0.51 -8.95
N VAL A 83 -2.81 -0.09 -9.72
CA VAL A 83 -2.83 0.01 -11.19
C VAL A 83 -3.01 1.46 -11.65
N ARG A 84 -3.98 2.19 -11.09
CA ARG A 84 -4.20 3.61 -11.42
C ARG A 84 -2.98 4.47 -11.11
N LYS A 85 -2.28 4.17 -10.01
CA LYS A 85 -1.06 4.90 -9.65
C LYS A 85 0.03 4.66 -10.69
N GLU A 86 0.21 3.41 -11.12
CA GLU A 86 1.16 3.06 -12.18
C GLU A 86 0.82 3.74 -13.50
N GLU A 87 -0.44 3.73 -13.92
CA GLU A 87 -0.91 4.43 -15.13
C GLU A 87 -0.59 5.93 -15.08
N ARG A 88 -0.87 6.60 -13.95
CA ARG A 88 -0.50 8.02 -13.77
C ARG A 88 1.00 8.25 -13.87
N MET A 89 1.82 7.33 -13.35
CA MET A 89 3.27 7.43 -13.46
C MET A 89 3.75 7.22 -14.90
N ASN A 90 3.12 6.31 -15.64
CA ASN A 90 3.41 6.07 -17.06
C ASN A 90 2.94 7.24 -17.93
N GLU A 91 1.80 7.86 -17.64
CA GLU A 91 1.35 9.07 -18.31
C GLU A 91 2.35 10.21 -18.04
N TRP A 92 2.76 10.40 -16.78
CA TRP A 92 3.76 11.41 -16.42
C TRP A 92 5.09 11.22 -17.16
N SER A 93 5.56 9.97 -17.27
CA SER A 93 6.83 9.67 -17.97
C SER A 93 6.71 9.77 -19.49
N SER A 94 5.54 9.47 -20.05
CA SER A 94 5.26 9.52 -21.48
C SER A 94 4.90 10.93 -21.97
N ARG A 95 4.61 11.87 -21.04
CA ARG A 95 4.45 13.29 -21.37
C ARG A 95 5.76 13.83 -21.95
N PRO A 96 5.73 14.39 -23.16
CA PRO A 96 6.95 14.91 -23.75
C PRO A 96 7.53 16.06 -22.91
N ARG A 97 8.85 16.04 -22.73
CA ARG A 97 9.64 17.02 -21.94
C ARG A 97 9.49 18.49 -22.41
N PHE A 98 8.77 18.74 -23.51
CA PHE A 98 8.64 20.06 -24.15
C PHE A 98 7.64 21.03 -23.52
N TRP A 99 6.95 20.68 -22.42
CA TRP A 99 5.97 21.59 -21.78
C TRP A 99 6.56 22.57 -20.74
N PHE A 100 7.78 22.34 -20.24
CA PHE A 100 8.47 23.25 -19.28
C PHE A 100 9.41 24.28 -19.97
N GLY A 101 9.00 24.87 -21.10
CA GLY A 101 9.92 25.59 -22.00
C GLY A 101 9.63 27.04 -22.38
N TRP A 102 8.55 27.68 -21.92
CA TRP A 102 8.15 29.00 -22.47
C TRP A 102 7.58 29.97 -21.43
N ARG A 103 8.42 30.44 -20.49
CA ARG A 103 8.26 31.76 -19.85
C ARG A 103 9.63 32.38 -19.65
N ARG A 104 10.21 32.87 -20.74
CA ARG A 104 11.33 33.83 -20.73
C ARG A 104 10.77 35.10 -21.35
N TRP A 105 10.42 36.06 -20.50
CA TRP A 105 10.16 37.45 -20.89
C TRP A 105 11.51 38.17 -20.94
#